data_AF-A0A392QA20-F1
#
_entry.id   AF-A0A392QA20-F1
#
_cell.length_a   1.000
_cell.length_b   1.000
_cell.length_c   1.000
_cell.angle_alpha   90.00
_cell.angle_beta   90.00
_cell.angle_gamma   90.00
#
_symmetry.space_group_name_H-M   'P 1'
#
loop_
_entity.id
_entity.type
_entity.pdbx_description
1 polymer ?
#
loop_
_entity_poly.entity_id
_entity_poly.type
_entity_poly.pdbx_seq_one_letter_code
_entity_poly.pdbx_strand_id
1 'polypeptide(L)'
;HGLIRRDALKVLWKEPRLMTYDLEDIEKKIEFLVHRMKYGIDCLHEVPEYLGVNFEKQIVPRYNVIEYLNGKGAIGFEVRLKDLIKPTRLRFYNLYVKPYPECEKIYGRFSGKVEIKRNHPAGLWKLFKPQKFTQTDKDVKNMKAFMGSLV
;
A
#
# COMPACT_ATOMS: atom_id res chain seq x y z
N HIS A 1 -8.26 9.58 -22.57
CA HIS A 1 -7.20 9.90 -21.58
C HIS A 1 -5.83 9.86 -22.26
N GLY A 2 -5.01 10.89 -22.11
CA GLY A 2 -3.81 11.17 -22.93
C GLY A 2 -2.62 10.19 -22.84
N LEU A 3 -2.83 8.90 -22.54
CA LEU A 3 -1.77 7.89 -22.61
C LEU A 3 -1.59 7.39 -24.04
N ILE A 4 -0.34 7.32 -24.50
CA ILE A 4 0.01 6.65 -25.76
C ILE A 4 -0.20 5.14 -25.57
N ARG A 5 -0.59 4.41 -26.62
CA ARG A 5 -0.83 2.95 -26.59
C ARG A 5 0.33 2.17 -25.95
N ARG A 6 1.57 2.50 -26.32
CA ARG A 6 2.80 1.88 -25.78
C ARG A 6 2.87 1.99 -24.26
N ASP A 7 2.44 3.13 -23.75
CA ASP A 7 2.55 3.56 -22.38
C ASP A 7 1.44 2.97 -21.51
N ALA A 8 0.21 2.94 -22.05
CA ALA A 8 -0.89 2.16 -21.49
C ALA A 8 -0.53 0.66 -21.36
N LEU A 9 0.13 0.07 -22.37
CA LEU A 9 0.57 -1.33 -22.30
C LEU A 9 1.63 -1.56 -21.22
N LYS A 10 2.55 -0.62 -20.99
CA LYS A 10 3.53 -0.71 -19.88
C LYS A 10 2.86 -0.65 -18.51
N VAL A 11 1.87 0.24 -18.35
CA VAL A 11 1.09 0.35 -17.11
C VAL A 11 0.37 -0.97 -16.85
N LEU A 12 -0.33 -1.50 -17.85
CA LEU A 12 -1.03 -2.78 -17.78
C LEU A 12 -0.08 -3.95 -17.47
N TRP A 13 1.13 -3.95 -18.05
CA TRP A 13 2.13 -4.98 -17.78
C TRP A 13 2.59 -4.99 -16.32
N LYS A 14 2.71 -3.80 -15.70
CA LYS A 14 3.08 -3.67 -14.29
C LYS A 14 1.91 -3.90 -13.34
N GLU A 15 0.70 -3.55 -13.75
CA GLU A 15 -0.53 -3.69 -12.97
C GLU A 15 -1.60 -4.44 -13.80
N PRO A 16 -1.49 -5.78 -13.92
CA PRO A 16 -2.42 -6.57 -14.74
C PRO A 16 -3.87 -6.53 -14.23
N ARG A 17 -4.05 -6.26 -12.93
CA ARG A 17 -5.38 -6.14 -12.29
C ARG A 17 -6.15 -4.93 -12.81
N LEU A 18 -5.52 -4.03 -13.57
CA LEU A 18 -6.21 -2.91 -14.21
C LEU A 18 -7.42 -3.36 -15.04
N MET A 19 -7.38 -4.55 -15.64
CA MET A 19 -8.52 -5.13 -16.38
C MET A 19 -9.73 -5.47 -15.51
N THR A 20 -9.56 -5.54 -14.19
CA THR A 20 -10.62 -5.88 -13.22
C THR A 20 -11.19 -4.65 -12.53
N TYR A 21 -10.59 -3.48 -12.74
CA TYR A 21 -11.03 -2.26 -12.09
C TYR A 21 -12.18 -1.63 -12.87
N ASP A 22 -13.04 -0.97 -12.12
CA ASP A 22 -14.15 -0.23 -12.70
C ASP A 22 -13.64 0.97 -13.51
N LEU A 23 -14.21 1.17 -14.70
CA LEU A 23 -13.78 2.23 -15.60
C LEU A 23 -14.09 3.62 -15.04
N GLU A 24 -15.25 3.80 -14.39
CA GLU A 24 -15.64 5.09 -13.82
C GLU A 24 -14.69 5.47 -12.67
N ASP A 25 -14.28 4.50 -11.85
CA ASP A 25 -13.27 4.72 -10.78
C ASP A 25 -11.89 5.08 -11.36
N ILE A 26 -11.47 4.44 -12.47
CA ILE A 26 -10.23 4.81 -13.17
C ILE A 26 -10.31 6.24 -13.69
N GLU A 27 -11.39 6.60 -14.37
CA GLU A 27 -11.58 7.93 -14.96
C GLU A 27 -11.57 9.01 -13.88
N LYS A 28 -12.30 8.79 -12.78
CA LYS A 28 -12.31 9.67 -11.59
C LYS A 28 -10.90 9.86 -11.01
N LYS A 29 -10.12 8.78 -10.89
CA LYS A 29 -8.73 8.83 -10.40
C LYS A 29 -7.82 9.60 -11.35
N ILE A 30 -7.95 9.40 -12.66
CA ILE A 30 -7.15 10.12 -13.66
C ILE A 30 -7.51 11.61 -13.67
N GLU A 31 -8.79 11.95 -13.61
CA GLU A 31 -9.25 13.33 -13.55
C GLU A 31 -8.69 14.04 -12.32
N PHE A 32 -8.76 13.40 -11.15
CA PHE A 32 -8.19 13.94 -9.92
C PHE A 32 -6.67 14.13 -10.02
N LEU A 33 -5.96 13.15 -10.60
CA LEU A 33 -4.51 13.20 -10.77
C LEU A 33 -4.08 14.42 -11.59
N VAL A 34 -4.74 14.65 -12.73
CA VAL A 34 -4.36 15.71 -13.67
C VAL A 34 -4.88 17.07 -13.23
N HIS A 35 -6.16 17.16 -12.87
CA HIS A 35 -6.81 18.44 -12.63
C HIS A 35 -6.63 18.95 -11.20
N ARG A 36 -6.70 18.07 -10.20
CA ARG A 36 -6.55 18.47 -8.79
C ARG A 36 -5.10 18.43 -8.37
N MET A 37 -4.43 17.29 -8.54
CA MET A 37 -3.06 17.09 -8.06
C MET A 37 -1.99 17.69 -8.99
N LYS A 38 -2.37 18.10 -10.21
CA LYS A 38 -1.49 18.71 -11.23
C LYS A 38 -0.31 17.84 -11.65
N TYR A 39 -0.44 16.52 -11.56
CA TYR A 39 0.57 15.59 -12.10
C TYR A 39 0.33 15.31 -13.58
N GLY A 40 1.42 15.14 -14.33
CA GLY A 40 1.37 14.59 -15.67
C GLY A 40 0.96 13.13 -15.63
N ILE A 41 0.16 12.70 -16.61
CA ILE A 41 -0.30 11.31 -16.75
C ILE A 41 0.87 10.32 -16.82
N ASP A 42 2.02 10.74 -17.31
CA ASP A 42 3.23 9.92 -17.47
C ASP A 42 3.74 9.35 -16.14
N CYS A 43 3.41 9.94 -15.00
CA CYS A 43 3.80 9.41 -13.69
C CYS A 43 3.17 8.03 -13.38
N LEU A 44 2.09 7.65 -14.06
CA LEU A 44 1.47 6.33 -13.93
C LEU A 44 2.41 5.19 -14.36
N HIS A 45 3.41 5.47 -15.20
CA HIS A 45 4.43 4.47 -15.54
C HIS A 45 5.27 4.07 -14.33
N GLU A 46 5.56 5.02 -13.45
CA GLU A 46 6.37 4.79 -12.26
C GLU A 46 5.55 4.20 -11.10
N VAL A 47 4.26 4.57 -11.06
CA VAL A 47 3.35 4.25 -9.95
C VAL A 47 1.98 3.78 -10.49
N PRO A 48 1.93 2.66 -11.23
CA PRO A 48 0.66 2.13 -11.75
C PRO A 48 -0.29 1.69 -10.62
N GLU A 49 0.24 1.42 -9.44
CA GLU A 49 -0.53 1.06 -8.24
C GLU A 49 -1.50 2.17 -7.81
N TYR A 50 -1.30 3.42 -8.28
CA TYR A 50 -2.24 4.53 -8.11
C TYR A 50 -3.66 4.14 -8.56
N LEU A 51 -3.78 3.39 -9.65
CA LEU A 51 -5.08 2.97 -10.18
C LEU A 51 -5.74 1.89 -9.31
N GLY A 52 -4.96 1.11 -8.57
CA GLY A 52 -5.46 0.02 -7.72
C GLY A 52 -5.78 0.42 -6.28
N VAL A 53 -5.26 1.55 -5.78
CA VAL A 53 -5.55 2.00 -4.40
C VAL A 53 -6.94 2.63 -4.29
N ASN A 54 -7.51 2.61 -3.08
CA ASN A 54 -8.83 3.19 -2.85
C ASN A 54 -8.78 4.74 -2.92
N PHE A 55 -9.61 5.32 -3.77
CA PHE A 55 -9.62 6.76 -4.00
C PHE A 55 -9.94 7.57 -2.74
N GLU A 56 -11.07 7.29 -2.10
CA GLU A 56 -11.60 8.10 -0.99
C GLU A 56 -10.87 7.81 0.33
N LYS A 57 -10.43 6.57 0.55
CA LYS A 57 -9.80 6.15 1.81
C LYS A 57 -8.28 6.37 1.82
N GLN A 58 -7.65 6.46 0.65
CA GLN A 58 -6.19 6.53 0.56
C GLN A 58 -5.68 7.73 -0.24
N ILE A 59 -6.14 7.94 -1.48
CA ILE A 59 -5.60 9.01 -2.33
C ILE A 59 -5.98 10.38 -1.76
N VAL A 60 -7.27 10.63 -1.56
CA VAL A 60 -7.78 11.95 -1.13
C VAL A 60 -7.22 12.38 0.24
N PRO A 61 -7.28 11.56 1.30
CA PRO A 61 -6.80 11.99 2.63
C PRO A 61 -5.29 12.25 2.65
N ARG A 62 -4.50 11.46 1.90
CA ARG A 62 -3.06 11.68 1.79
C ARG A 62 -2.76 12.96 1.04
N TYR A 63 -3.42 13.18 -0.10
CA TYR A 63 -3.23 14.40 -0.88
C TYR A 63 -3.57 15.65 -0.06
N ASN A 64 -4.70 15.65 0.66
CA ASN A 64 -5.12 16.80 1.48
C ASN A 64 -4.09 17.16 2.56
N VAL A 65 -3.45 16.17 3.19
CA VAL A 65 -2.36 16.41 4.15
C VAL A 65 -1.17 17.09 3.46
N ILE A 66 -0.75 16.58 2.31
CA ILE A 66 0.38 17.16 1.56
C ILE A 66 0.07 18.56 1.05
N GLU A 67 -1.13 18.78 0.50
CA GLU A 67 -1.60 20.09 0.04
C GLU A 67 -1.58 21.11 1.17
N TYR A 68 -2.06 20.72 2.36
CA TYR A 68 -2.02 21.57 3.55
C TYR A 68 -0.60 21.91 4.00
N LEU A 69 0.28 20.90 4.06
CA LEU A 69 1.67 21.09 4.49
C LEU A 69 2.46 21.93 3.50
N ASN A 70 2.23 21.77 2.20
CA ASN A 70 2.81 22.62 1.16
C ASN A 70 2.32 24.07 1.28
N GLY A 71 1.02 24.27 1.52
CA GLY A 71 0.46 25.61 1.75
C GLY A 71 1.03 26.33 2.97
N LYS A 72 1.49 25.58 3.97
CA LYS A 72 2.23 26.10 5.13
C LYS A 72 3.72 26.29 4.90
N GLY A 73 4.28 25.79 3.81
CA GLY A 73 5.73 25.69 3.62
C GLY A 73 6.42 24.77 4.64
N ALA A 74 5.69 23.83 5.23
CA ALA A 74 6.20 22.92 6.26
C ALA A 74 7.08 21.80 5.69
N ILE A 75 6.96 21.53 4.38
CA ILE A 75 7.78 20.57 3.64
C ILE A 75 8.68 21.35 2.68
N GLY A 76 9.99 21.20 2.84
CA GLY A 76 11.00 21.87 2.01
C GLY A 76 11.35 21.15 0.71
N PHE A 77 10.56 20.16 0.30
CA PHE A 77 10.81 19.36 -0.90
C PHE A 77 9.51 19.05 -1.64
N GLU A 78 9.63 18.83 -2.95
CA GLU A 78 8.51 18.41 -3.78
C GLU A 78 8.14 16.95 -3.48
N VAL A 79 6.93 16.74 -2.97
CA VAL A 79 6.38 15.40 -2.74
C VAL A 79 5.94 14.84 -4.08
N ARG A 80 6.47 13.69 -4.50
CA ARG A 80 6.06 13.03 -5.74
C ARG A 80 4.89 12.08 -5.52
N LEU A 81 4.20 11.68 -6.59
CA LEU A 81 3.11 10.71 -6.53
C LEU A 81 3.50 9.42 -5.80
N LYS A 82 4.72 8.91 -6.03
CA LYS A 82 5.20 7.69 -5.36
C LYS A 82 5.27 7.82 -3.84
N ASP A 83 5.58 9.01 -3.34
CA ASP A 83 5.69 9.30 -1.91
C ASP A 83 4.29 9.35 -1.27
N LEU A 84 3.26 9.64 -2.08
CA LEU A 84 1.87 9.55 -1.68
C LEU A 84 1.33 8.11 -1.69
N ILE A 85 1.67 7.32 -2.70
CA ILE A 85 1.01 6.02 -2.94
C ILE A 85 1.74 4.84 -2.30
N LYS A 86 3.07 4.77 -2.44
CA LYS A 86 3.85 3.58 -2.03
C LYS A 86 3.95 3.37 -0.52
N PRO A 87 4.00 4.42 0.34
CA PRO A 87 4.06 4.18 1.78
C PRO A 87 2.83 3.45 2.31
N THR A 88 3.05 2.58 3.29
CA THR A 88 1.94 2.02 4.08
C THR A 88 1.21 3.14 4.82
N ARG A 89 -0.03 2.89 5.25
CA ARG A 89 -0.81 3.86 6.03
C ARG A 89 -0.03 4.34 7.27
N LEU A 90 0.60 3.43 8.01
CA LEU A 90 1.40 3.75 9.19
C LEU A 90 2.64 4.58 8.83
N ARG A 91 3.34 4.22 7.76
CA ARG A 91 4.53 4.96 7.32
C ARG A 91 4.17 6.38 6.89
N PHE A 92 3.10 6.56 6.11
CA PHE A 92 2.61 7.88 5.72
C PHE A 92 2.25 8.72 6.95
N TYR A 93 1.50 8.13 7.90
CA TYR A 93 1.12 8.81 9.13
C TYR A 93 2.34 9.28 9.93
N ASN A 94 3.34 8.41 10.12
CA ASN A 94 4.55 8.78 10.87
C ASN A 94 5.38 9.88 10.18
N LEU A 95 5.37 9.95 8.85
CA LEU A 95 6.13 10.95 8.09
C LEU A 95 5.43 12.31 8.02
N TYR A 96 4.12 12.34 7.75
CA TYR A 96 3.42 13.57 7.40
C TYR A 96 2.32 13.98 8.38
N VAL A 97 1.88 13.10 9.28
CA VAL A 97 0.77 13.38 10.18
C VAL A 97 1.23 13.50 11.62
N LYS A 98 1.98 12.52 12.14
CA LYS A 98 2.51 12.52 13.51
C LYS A 98 3.35 13.75 13.85
N PRO A 99 4.23 14.25 12.95
CA PRO A 99 5.02 15.46 13.24
C PRO A 99 4.20 16.75 13.25
N TYR A 100 2.99 16.74 12.67
CA TYR A 100 2.12 17.90 12.48
C TYR A 100 0.72 17.61 13.04
N PRO A 101 0.47 17.79 14.35
CA PRO A 101 -0.78 17.37 15.01
C PRO A 101 -2.06 17.92 14.36
N GLU A 102 -1.99 19.10 13.74
CA GLU A 102 -3.09 19.67 12.98
C GLU A 102 -3.52 18.82 11.78
N CYS A 103 -2.60 18.03 11.20
CA CYS A 103 -2.87 17.15 10.08
C CYS A 103 -3.69 15.91 10.50
N GLU A 104 -3.81 15.60 11.80
CA GLU A 104 -4.64 14.47 12.25
C GLU A 104 -6.12 14.66 11.92
N LYS A 105 -6.59 15.91 11.96
CA LYS A 105 -7.97 16.26 11.58
C LYS A 105 -8.18 16.10 10.07
N ILE A 106 -7.18 16.48 9.28
CA ILE A 106 -7.22 16.45 7.80
C ILE A 106 -7.11 15.02 7.26
N TYR A 107 -6.19 14.24 7.82
CA TYR A 107 -5.98 12.85 7.41
C TYR A 107 -7.18 11.94 7.73
N GLY A 108 -8.05 12.41 8.62
CA GLY A 108 -9.10 11.63 9.22
C GLY A 108 -8.55 10.81 10.38
N ARG A 109 -9.34 10.78 11.46
CA ARG A 109 -9.02 10.04 12.69
C ARG A 109 -8.53 8.63 12.36
N PHE A 110 -7.36 8.27 12.91
CA PHE A 110 -6.96 6.87 13.12
C PHE A 110 -7.98 6.12 14.00
N SER A 111 -8.96 6.85 14.58
CA SER A 111 -9.98 6.46 15.55
C SER A 111 -11.35 6.09 14.96
N GLY A 112 -11.39 5.41 13.82
CA GLY A 112 -12.21 4.20 13.94
C GLY A 112 -11.55 3.43 15.08
N LYS A 113 -12.28 2.99 16.11
CA LYS A 113 -11.86 1.74 16.74
C LYS A 113 -11.86 0.74 15.58
N VAL A 114 -10.77 0.66 14.83
CA VAL A 114 -10.47 -0.50 14.05
C VAL A 114 -10.17 -1.47 15.17
N GLU A 115 -11.22 -2.06 15.71
CA GLU A 115 -11.13 -3.40 16.21
C GLU A 115 -10.38 -4.11 15.10
N ILE A 116 -9.10 -4.39 15.35
CA ILE A 116 -8.41 -5.39 14.58
C ILE A 116 -9.21 -6.63 14.92
N LYS A 117 -10.31 -6.84 14.20
CA LYS A 117 -11.02 -8.11 14.17
C LYS A 117 -9.96 -9.03 13.67
N ARG A 118 -9.28 -9.69 14.60
CA ARG A 118 -8.44 -10.82 14.28
C ARG A 118 -9.44 -11.75 13.61
N ASN A 119 -9.34 -11.87 12.28
CA ASN A 119 -10.19 -12.78 11.51
C ASN A 119 -10.00 -14.24 11.99
N HIS A 120 -8.99 -14.45 12.84
CA HIS A 120 -8.73 -15.66 13.58
C HIS A 120 -9.09 -15.44 15.07
N PRO A 121 -9.95 -16.29 15.65
CA PRO A 121 -10.18 -16.31 17.09
C PRO A 121 -8.85 -16.39 17.84
N ALA A 122 -8.69 -15.58 18.89
CA ALA A 122 -7.51 -15.67 19.74
C ALA A 122 -7.39 -17.10 20.31
N GLY A 123 -6.27 -17.77 20.04
CA GLY A 123 -6.06 -19.15 20.48
C GLY A 123 -6.46 -20.23 19.49
N LEU A 124 -6.95 -19.91 18.27
CA LEU A 124 -7.21 -20.92 17.23
C LEU A 124 -5.97 -21.77 16.90
N TRP A 125 -4.78 -21.15 16.92
CA TRP A 125 -3.49 -21.83 16.75
C TRP A 125 -3.21 -22.91 17.82
N LYS A 126 -3.89 -22.86 18.98
CA LYS A 126 -3.79 -23.89 20.03
C LYS A 126 -4.62 -25.13 19.71
N LEU A 127 -5.65 -24.99 18.87
CA LEU A 127 -6.48 -26.10 18.39
C LEU A 127 -5.76 -26.87 17.27
N PHE A 128 -4.96 -26.17 16.46
CA PHE A 128 -4.02 -26.78 15.53
C PHE A 128 -2.82 -27.36 16.30
N LYS A 129 -3.01 -28.52 16.94
CA LYS A 129 -1.89 -29.35 17.35
C LYS A 129 -1.42 -30.11 16.10
N PRO A 130 -0.24 -29.80 15.53
CA PRO A 130 0.29 -30.61 14.45
C PRO A 130 0.38 -32.06 14.92
N GLN A 131 0.05 -33.00 14.05
CA GLN A 131 0.18 -34.42 14.36
C GLN A 131 1.64 -34.66 14.76
N LYS A 132 1.84 -35.18 15.97
CA LYS A 132 3.17 -35.55 16.45
C LYS A 132 3.62 -36.75 15.61
N PHE A 133 4.37 -36.50 14.56
CA PHE A 133 5.08 -37.56 13.85
C PHE A 133 6.11 -38.14 14.81
N THR A 134 6.00 -39.44 15.08
CA THR A 134 7.08 -40.19 15.73
C THR A 134 8.27 -40.17 14.79
N GLN A 135 9.35 -39.49 15.17
CA GLN A 135 10.58 -39.48 14.39
C GLN A 135 11.04 -40.93 14.17
N THR A 136 11.13 -41.36 12.91
CA THR A 136 11.74 -42.63 12.59
C THR A 136 13.26 -42.48 12.60
N ASP A 137 13.99 -43.58 12.80
CA ASP A 137 15.45 -43.58 12.75
C ASP A 137 16.00 -43.01 11.43
N LYS A 138 15.25 -43.13 10.34
CA LYS A 138 15.59 -42.52 9.05
C LYS A 138 15.48 -41.00 9.09
N ASP A 139 14.45 -40.45 9.74
CA ASP A 139 14.27 -39.00 9.87
C ASP A 139 15.40 -38.37 10.70
N VAL A 140 15.83 -39.05 11.78
CA VAL A 140 16.95 -38.61 12.62
C VAL A 140 18.27 -38.62 11.83
N LYS A 141 18.53 -39.67 11.05
CA LYS A 141 19.72 -39.76 10.20
C LYS A 141 19.73 -38.66 9.13
N ASN A 142 18.58 -38.41 8.49
CA ASN A 142 18.44 -37.38 7.47
C ASN A 142 18.65 -35.98 8.05
N MET A 143 18.08 -35.68 9.22
CA MET A 143 18.32 -34.39 9.90
C MET A 143 19.80 -34.22 10.29
N LYS A 144 20.45 -35.28 10.78
CA LYS A 144 21.86 -35.22 11.17
C LYS A 144 22.78 -34.99 9.97
N ALA A 145 22.48 -35.63 8.83
CA ALA A 145 23.19 -35.41 7.57
C ALA A 145 23.01 -33.98 7.05
N PHE A 146 21.78 -33.45 7.09
CA PHE A 146 21.50 -32.07 6.70
C PHE A 146 22.23 -31.06 7.57
N MET A 147 22.17 -31.20 8.90
CA MET A 147 22.89 -30.32 9.83
C MET A 147 24.41 -30.38 9.65
N GLY A 148 24.95 -31.55 9.31
CA GLY A 148 26.37 -31.72 9.00
C GLY A 148 26.81 -31.06 7.68
N SER A 149 25.88 -30.77 6.75
CA SER A 149 26.17 -30.09 5.49
C SER A 149 26.18 -28.56 5.59
N LEU A 150 25.70 -28.02 6.72
CA LEU A 150 25.63 -26.58 6.99
C LEU A 150 26.88 -26.05 7.74
N VAL A 151 27.83 -26.94 8.04
CA VAL A 151 29.15 -26.66 8.63
C VAL A 151 30.20 -26.86 7.55
#